data_AF-A0A2G9RT12-F1
#
_entry.id   AF-A0A2G9RT12-F1
#
_cell.length_a   1.000
_cell.length_b   1.000
_cell.length_c   1.000
_cell.angle_alpha   90.00
_cell.angle_beta   90.00
_cell.angle_gamma   90.00
#
_symmetry.space_group_name_H-M   'P 1'
#
loop_
_entity.id
_entity.type
_entity.pdbx_description
1 polymer ?
#
loop_
_entity_poly.entity_id
_entity_poly.type
_entity_poly.pdbx_seq_one_letter_code
_entity_poly.pdbx_strand_id
1 'polypeptide(L)'
;MDPSMDNTKHILNYLMPIIELVNPVLHDFMQRAEVGTIFALSWLITWFGHVLSDFRHVVRLYDFFLACHPLMPIYFAAVVRISVLPLYLAQAPFMREKDKLVVHC
;
A
#
# COMPACT_ATOMS: atom_id res chain seq x y z
N MET A 1 20.29 4.51 10.76
CA MET A 1 19.67 4.19 9.46
C MET A 1 20.68 3.41 8.65
N ASP A 2 20.28 2.29 8.08
CA ASP A 2 21.13 1.54 7.16
C ASP A 2 21.45 2.45 5.94
N PRO A 3 22.72 2.56 5.48
CA PRO A 3 23.06 3.37 4.32
C PRO A 3 22.39 2.88 3.02
N SER A 4 21.91 1.63 2.98
CA SER A 4 21.19 1.07 1.85
C SER A 4 19.67 1.02 2.09
N MET A 5 18.88 1.29 1.04
CA MET A 5 17.42 1.12 1.04
C MET A 5 16.95 -0.34 1.08
N ASP A 6 17.87 -1.31 1.11
CA ASP A 6 17.56 -2.73 0.95
C ASP A 6 16.65 -3.27 2.07
N ASN A 7 16.82 -2.81 3.31
CA ASN A 7 15.92 -3.17 4.41
C ASN A 7 14.48 -2.68 4.16
N THR A 8 14.32 -1.45 3.69
CA THR A 8 12.99 -0.89 3.38
C THR A 8 12.34 -1.62 2.21
N LYS A 9 13.12 -1.98 1.18
CA LYS A 9 12.64 -2.81 0.06
C LYS A 9 12.23 -4.21 0.53
N HIS A 10 13.00 -4.82 1.42
CA HIS A 10 12.67 -6.13 1.99
C HIS A 10 11.34 -6.09 2.75
N ILE A 11 11.13 -5.05 3.56
CA ILE A 11 9.87 -4.79 4.27
C ILE A 11 8.71 -4.62 3.27
N LEU A 12 8.88 -3.81 2.23
CA LEU A 12 7.86 -3.59 1.20
C LEU A 12 7.47 -4.87 0.45
N ASN A 13 8.40 -5.81 0.26
CA ASN A 13 8.12 -7.06 -0.42
C ASN A 13 7.14 -7.98 0.32
N TYR A 14 6.90 -7.76 1.63
CA TYR A 14 5.84 -8.47 2.35
C TYR A 14 4.43 -8.07 1.91
N LEU A 15 4.28 -6.93 1.22
CA LEU A 15 2.97 -6.43 0.80
C LEU A 15 2.29 -7.36 -0.22
N MET A 16 3.04 -7.87 -1.21
CA MET A 16 2.47 -8.71 -2.28
C MET A 16 1.91 -10.04 -1.75
N PRO A 17 2.63 -10.82 -0.92
CA PRO A 17 2.09 -12.04 -0.31
C PRO A 17 0.85 -11.80 0.56
N ILE A 18 0.80 -10.68 1.30
CA ILE A 18 -0.38 -10.34 2.13
C ILE A 18 -1.59 -10.07 1.24
N ILE A 19 -1.40 -9.34 0.14
CA ILE A 19 -2.47 -9.07 -0.84
C ILE A 19 -2.92 -10.36 -1.52
N GLU A 20 -2.00 -11.22 -1.93
CA GLU A 20 -2.31 -12.53 -2.55
C GLU A 20 -3.19 -13.38 -1.63
N LEU A 21 -2.86 -13.43 -0.33
CA LEU A 21 -3.59 -14.23 0.65
C LEU A 21 -5.04 -13.74 0.84
N VAL A 22 -5.26 -12.43 0.79
CA VAL A 22 -6.58 -11.84 1.08
C VAL A 22 -7.41 -11.63 -0.18
N ASN A 23 -6.77 -11.27 -1.30
CA ASN A 23 -7.41 -10.96 -2.57
C ASN A 23 -6.52 -11.34 -3.76
N PRO A 24 -6.54 -12.60 -4.21
CA PRO A 24 -5.70 -13.08 -5.32
C PRO A 24 -6.05 -12.42 -6.66
N VAL A 25 -7.31 -11.99 -6.86
CA VAL A 25 -7.73 -11.29 -8.10
C VAL A 25 -7.04 -9.92 -8.21
N LEU A 26 -6.96 -9.20 -7.09
CA LEU A 26 -6.22 -7.95 -7.01
C LEU A 26 -4.72 -8.19 -7.21
N HIS A 27 -4.15 -9.20 -6.55
CA HIS A 27 -2.75 -9.56 -6.74
C HIS A 27 -2.39 -9.81 -8.22
N ASP A 28 -3.18 -10.63 -8.93
CA ASP A 28 -2.99 -10.91 -10.35
C ASP A 28 -3.07 -9.65 -11.21
N PHE A 29 -4.02 -8.76 -10.90
CA PHE A 29 -4.13 -7.47 -11.58
C PHE A 29 -2.88 -6.61 -11.38
N MET A 30 -2.38 -6.51 -10.14
CA MET A 30 -1.17 -5.74 -9.83
C MET A 30 0.08 -6.33 -10.48
N GLN A 31 0.19 -7.66 -10.55
CA GLN A 31 1.28 -8.32 -11.26
C GLN A 31 1.24 -8.02 -12.76
N ARG A 32 0.09 -8.16 -13.42
CA ARG A 32 -0.07 -7.85 -14.86
C ARG A 32 0.17 -6.37 -15.18
N ALA A 33 -0.12 -5.49 -14.23
CA ALA A 33 0.10 -4.06 -14.37
C ALA A 33 1.55 -3.61 -14.04
N GLU A 34 2.43 -4.53 -13.62
CA GLU A 34 3.85 -4.26 -13.32
C GLU A 34 4.08 -3.13 -12.29
N VAL A 35 3.15 -3.00 -11.35
CA VAL A 35 3.12 -1.88 -10.37
C VAL A 35 4.30 -1.95 -9.40
N GLY A 36 4.71 -3.17 -9.04
CA GLY A 36 5.67 -3.42 -7.97
C GLY A 36 5.15 -2.99 -6.60
N THR A 37 6.07 -2.76 -5.66
CA THR A 37 5.75 -2.36 -4.27
C THR A 37 6.21 -0.93 -3.93
N ILE A 38 6.86 -0.24 -4.87
CA ILE A 38 7.47 1.07 -4.65
C ILE A 38 6.41 2.15 -4.34
N PHE A 39 5.19 2.02 -4.84
CA PHE A 39 4.10 2.96 -4.52
C PHE A 39 3.84 3.08 -3.01
N ALA A 40 4.00 1.98 -2.25
CA ALA A 40 3.79 1.96 -0.81
C ALA A 40 5.00 2.48 -0.01
N LEU A 41 6.12 2.79 -0.67
CA LEU A 41 7.33 3.29 0.00
C LEU A 41 7.05 4.61 0.71
N SER A 42 6.39 5.56 0.04
CA SER A 42 6.05 6.86 0.62
C SER A 42 5.17 6.69 1.86
N TRP A 43 4.22 5.75 1.82
CA TRP A 43 3.32 5.46 2.93
C TRP A 43 4.08 4.93 4.15
N LEU A 44 5.03 4.03 3.94
CA LEU A 44 5.83 3.45 5.02
C LEU A 44 6.84 4.42 5.63
N ILE A 45 7.55 5.23 4.84
CA ILE A 45 8.58 6.14 5.39
C ILE A 45 7.98 7.36 6.08
N THR A 46 6.74 7.72 5.76
CA THR A 46 6.04 8.87 6.35
C THR A 46 4.89 8.48 7.27
N TRP A 47 4.69 7.19 7.51
CA TRP A 47 3.53 6.65 8.25
C TRP A 47 2.20 7.29 7.83
N PHE A 48 1.96 7.32 6.51
CA PHE A 48 0.74 7.85 5.88
C PHE A 48 0.48 9.35 6.14
N GLY A 49 1.45 10.09 6.66
CA GLY A 49 1.28 11.51 7.01
C GLY A 49 0.93 12.43 5.83
N HIS A 50 1.21 12.01 4.59
CA HIS A 50 0.82 12.74 3.37
C HIS A 50 -0.47 12.21 2.72
N VAL A 51 -0.97 11.06 3.17
CA VAL A 51 -2.16 10.39 2.61
C VAL A 51 -3.42 10.82 3.35
N LEU A 52 -3.32 10.98 4.67
CA LEU A 52 -4.42 11.43 5.52
C LEU A 52 -4.44 12.97 5.59
N SER A 53 -5.58 13.57 5.24
CA SER A 53 -5.76 15.03 5.23
C SER A 53 -6.01 15.64 6.61
N ASP A 54 -6.56 14.87 7.56
CA ASP A 54 -6.83 15.34 8.94
C ASP A 54 -5.72 14.86 9.88
N PHE A 55 -5.01 15.82 10.45
CA PHE A 55 -3.93 15.59 11.40
C PHE A 55 -4.34 14.74 12.61
N ARG A 56 -5.60 14.83 13.06
CA ARG A 56 -6.09 14.01 14.19
C ARG A 56 -6.10 12.52 13.84
N HIS A 57 -6.37 12.17 12.59
CA HIS A 57 -6.29 10.78 12.13
C HIS A 57 -4.85 10.30 12.03
N VAL A 58 -3.93 11.17 11.58
CA VAL A 58 -2.49 10.88 11.54
C VAL A 58 -1.98 10.54 12.94
N VAL A 59 -2.24 11.39 13.93
CA VAL A 59 -1.76 11.17 15.31
C VAL A 59 -2.31 9.86 15.89
N ARG A 60 -3.61 9.56 15.70
CA ARG A 60 -4.19 8.28 16.16
C ARG A 60 -3.55 7.07 15.48
N LEU A 61 -3.16 7.20 14.22
CA LEU A 61 -2.47 6.12 13.50
C LEU A 61 -1.04 5.94 14.02
N TYR A 62 -0.36 7.02 14.41
CA TYR A 62 0.94 6.96 15.08
C TYR A 62 0.83 6.23 16.42
N ASP A 63 -0.18 6.56 17.24
CA ASP A 63 -0.43 5.86 18.50
C ASP A 63 -0.60 4.34 18.28
N PHE A 64 -1.34 3.97 17.23
CA PHE A 64 -1.53 2.57 16.85
C PHE A 64 -0.22 1.89 16.44
N PHE A 65 0.60 2.53 15.60
CA PHE A 65 1.89 1.97 15.16
C PHE A 65 2.90 1.86 16.31
N LEU A 66 2.92 2.80 17.24
CA LEU A 66 3.78 2.77 18.42
C LEU A 66 3.36 1.68 19.42
N ALA A 67 2.07 1.38 19.51
CA ALA A 67 1.54 0.34 20.41
C ALA A 67 1.63 -1.09 19.83
N CYS A 68 1.91 -1.24 18.53
CA CYS A 68 1.85 -2.51 17.82
C CYS A 68 3.21 -3.02 17.34
N HIS A 69 3.22 -4.20 16.72
CA HIS A 69 4.41 -4.77 16.10
C HIS A 69 4.97 -3.84 15.00
N PRO A 70 6.30 -3.69 14.84
CA PRO A 70 6.90 -2.79 13.85
C PRO A 70 6.49 -3.01 12.38
N LEU A 71 5.95 -4.19 12.05
CA LEU A 71 5.43 -4.52 10.71
C LEU A 71 3.98 -4.04 10.48
N MET A 72 3.29 -3.54 11.52
CA MET A 72 1.90 -3.11 11.44
C MET A 72 1.61 -2.07 10.34
N PRO A 73 2.51 -1.12 10.02
CA PRO A 73 2.32 -0.22 8.88
C PRO A 73 2.14 -0.93 7.53
N ILE A 74 2.75 -2.11 7.33
CA ILE A 74 2.59 -2.90 6.09
C ILE A 74 1.20 -3.53 6.03
N TYR A 75 0.74 -4.08 7.15
CA TYR A 75 -0.62 -4.63 7.24
C TYR A 75 -1.66 -3.54 6.98
N PHE A 76 -1.44 -2.34 7.53
CA PHE A 76 -2.29 -1.19 7.25
C PHE A 76 -2.24 -0.80 5.76
N ALA A 77 -1.06 -0.77 5.13
CA ALA A 77 -0.91 -0.54 3.70
C ALA A 77 -1.70 -1.54 2.84
N ALA A 78 -1.65 -2.83 3.21
CA ALA A 78 -2.40 -3.88 2.53
C ALA A 78 -3.92 -3.64 2.63
N VAL A 79 -4.41 -3.34 3.84
CA VAL A 79 -5.84 -3.07 4.07
C VAL A 79 -6.30 -1.84 3.29
N VAL A 80 -5.54 -0.75 3.30
CA VAL A 80 -5.85 0.45 2.50
C VAL A 80 -5.93 0.09 1.02
N ARG A 81 -4.94 -0.63 0.48
CA ARG A 81 -4.93 -1.02 -0.94
C ARG A 81 -6.12 -1.92 -1.31
N ILE A 82 -6.42 -2.91 -0.46
CA ILE A 82 -7.54 -3.83 -0.67
C ILE A 82 -8.89 -3.10 -0.55
N SER A 83 -9.01 -2.14 0.36
CA SER A 83 -10.27 -1.42 0.62
C SER A 83 -10.59 -0.36 -0.45
N VAL A 84 -9.57 0.22 -1.09
CA VAL A 84 -9.76 1.25 -2.12
C VAL A 84 -10.08 0.66 -3.50
N LEU A 85 -9.64 -0.57 -3.80
CA LEU A 85 -9.82 -1.18 -5.11
C LEU A 85 -11.24 -1.68 -5.49
N PRO A 86 -12.15 -2.12 -4.59
CA PRO A 86 -13.48 -2.57 -5.01
C PRO A 86 -14.24 -1.53 -5.84
N LEU A 87 -13.95 -0.24 -5.64
CA LEU A 87 -14.50 0.85 -6.47
C LEU A 87 -14.01 0.79 -7.93
N TYR A 88 -12.75 0.39 -8.15
CA TYR A 88 -12.10 0.33 -9.46
C TYR A 88 -12.44 -0.95 -10.25
N LEU A 89 -12.56 -2.11 -9.59
CA LEU A 89 -12.93 -3.35 -10.29
C LEU A 89 -14.37 -3.33 -10.84
N ALA A 90 -15.27 -2.57 -10.22
CA ALA A 90 -16.60 -2.30 -10.77
C ALA A 90 -16.55 -1.49 -12.10
N GLN A 91 -15.42 -0.82 -12.40
CA GLN A 91 -15.18 -0.05 -13.63
C GLN A 91 -14.18 -0.73 -14.58
N ALA A 92 -13.71 -1.93 -14.25
CA ALA A 92 -12.66 -2.66 -14.97
C ALA A 92 -12.88 -2.93 -16.48
N PRO A 93 -14.10 -3.07 -17.05
CA PRO A 93 -14.21 -3.33 -18.50
C PRO A 93 -13.77 -2.15 -19.39
N PHE A 94 -13.32 -1.01 -18.85
CA PHE A 94 -13.02 0.21 -19.62
C PHE A 94 -11.66 0.89 -19.35
N MET A 95 -10.77 0.29 -18.56
CA MET A 95 -9.53 0.97 -18.13
C MET A 95 -8.57 1.26 -19.30
N ARG A 96 -8.28 2.55 -19.52
CA ARG A 96 -7.30 3.05 -20.52
C ARG A 96 -5.95 3.33 -19.86
N GLU A 97 -4.89 3.48 -20.67
CA GLU A 97 -3.50 3.77 -20.27
C GLU A 97 -3.34 4.78 -19.11
N LYS A 98 -4.25 5.77 -18.99
CA LYS A 98 -4.24 6.80 -17.95
C LYS A 98 -4.58 6.29 -16.55
N ASP A 99 -5.27 5.16 -16.44
CA ASP A 99 -5.70 4.62 -15.16
C ASP A 99 -4.60 3.79 -14.48
N LYS A 100 -3.53 3.43 -15.21
CA LYS A 100 -2.28 2.88 -14.64
C LYS A 100 -1.67 3.86 -13.62
N LEU A 101 -1.83 5.17 -13.82
CA LEU A 101 -1.26 6.19 -12.93
C LEU A 101 -1.84 6.14 -11.52
N VAL A 102 -3.12 5.76 -11.35
CA VAL A 102 -3.76 5.65 -10.02
C VAL A 102 -3.28 4.41 -9.27
N VAL A 103 -2.72 3.43 -9.97
CA VAL A 103 -2.11 2.26 -9.34
C VAL A 103 -0.74 2.59 -8.74
N HIS A 104 -0.11 3.68 -9.18
CA HIS A 104 1.18 4.17 -8.69
C HIS A 104 1.07 5.26 -7.60
N CYS A 105 -0.14 5.65 -7.18
CA CYS A 105 -0.39 6.69 -6.18
C CYS A 105 -1.04 6.12 -4.91
#